data_AF-A0A3D4B385-F1
#
_entry.id   AF-A0A3D4B385-F1
#
_cell.length_a   1.000
_cell.length_b   1.000
_cell.length_c   1.000
_cell.angle_alpha   90.00
_cell.angle_beta   90.00
_cell.angle_gamma   90.00
#
_symmetry.space_group_name_H-M   'P 1'
#
loop_
_entity.id
_entity.type
_entity.pdbx_description
1 polymer ?
#
loop_
_entity_poly.entity_id
_entity_poly.type
_entity_poly.pdbx_seq_one_letter_code
_entity_poly.pdbx_strand_id
1 'polypeptide(L)'
;MEVEASADSTLPIHSLEIVQQGKVVASTEEKEGTRRLSLKTSLKIEGHSWLAARCAGPNYTSIPHHDGWRRGIMAHTSPIYIACGGAYHLFDVDNAHYMLSLIEGGLSYIRQRSYQHKPGTTTHHHGMDDHYAFLERPYKEAMDAIHQRMHHLGIPH
;
A
#
# COMPACT_ATOMS: atom_id res chain seq x y z
N MET A 1 -17.85 8.23 -14.39
CA MET A 1 -17.65 9.03 -13.17
C MET A 1 -16.54 10.01 -13.47
N GLU A 2 -16.76 11.30 -13.21
CA GLU A 2 -15.73 12.31 -13.41
C GLU A 2 -14.74 12.30 -12.24
N VAL A 3 -13.45 12.33 -12.55
CA VAL A 3 -12.36 12.39 -11.58
C VAL A 3 -11.49 13.58 -11.91
N GLU A 4 -11.17 14.35 -10.88
CA GLU A 4 -10.23 15.46 -10.95
C GLU A 4 -9.21 15.29 -9.83
N ALA A 5 -7.93 15.39 -10.19
CA ALA A 5 -6.82 15.37 -9.25
C ALA A 5 -5.84 16.47 -9.60
N SER A 6 -5.22 17.04 -8.57
CA SER A 6 -4.13 17.99 -8.69
C SER A 6 -3.02 17.65 -7.71
N ALA A 7 -1.81 18.07 -8.05
CA ALA A 7 -0.65 17.99 -7.18
C ALA A 7 0.12 19.31 -7.27
N ASP A 8 0.43 19.87 -6.10
CA ASP A 8 1.29 21.03 -5.93
C ASP A 8 2.51 20.61 -5.12
N SER A 9 3.69 20.95 -5.62
CA SER A 9 4.95 20.55 -5.01
C SER A 9 5.99 21.66 -5.10
N THR A 10 6.80 21.79 -4.05
CA THR A 10 7.98 22.67 -4.06
C THR A 10 9.11 22.07 -4.91
N LEU A 11 9.11 20.74 -5.08
CA LEU A 11 10.07 19.97 -5.88
C LEU A 11 9.44 19.55 -7.21
N PRO A 12 10.21 19.46 -8.32
CA PRO A 12 9.66 19.04 -9.61
C PRO A 12 9.03 17.64 -9.56
N ILE A 13 7.76 17.55 -9.95
CA ILE A 13 7.03 16.31 -10.19
C ILE A 13 6.80 16.13 -11.70
N HIS A 14 6.74 14.88 -12.15
CA HIS A 14 6.71 14.56 -13.57
C HIS A 14 5.44 13.82 -13.94
N SER A 15 4.94 12.96 -13.05
CA SER A 15 3.74 12.18 -13.29
C SER A 15 2.66 12.47 -12.25
N LEU A 16 1.41 12.50 -12.70
CA LEU A 16 0.23 12.43 -11.85
C LEU A 16 -0.68 11.34 -12.44
N GLU A 17 -1.00 10.35 -11.63
CA GLU A 17 -1.71 9.14 -12.02
C GLU A 17 -2.94 8.91 -11.15
N ILE A 18 -4.02 8.40 -11.76
CA ILE A 18 -5.14 7.80 -11.04
C ILE A 18 -4.97 6.29 -11.05
N VAL A 19 -4.99 5.70 -9.86
CA VAL A 19 -4.92 4.26 -9.64
C VAL A 19 -6.30 3.74 -9.26
N GLN A 20 -6.76 2.70 -9.94
CA GLN A 20 -7.94 1.92 -9.60
C GLN A 20 -7.53 0.50 -9.25
N GLN A 21 -7.79 0.07 -8.01
CA GLN A 21 -7.53 -1.32 -7.58
C GLN A 21 -6.10 -1.80 -7.92
N GLY A 22 -5.11 -0.94 -7.71
CA GLY A 22 -3.69 -1.23 -7.95
C GLY A 22 -3.21 -1.01 -9.39
N LYS A 23 -4.08 -0.65 -10.33
CA LYS A 23 -3.71 -0.39 -11.74
C LYS A 23 -3.84 1.09 -12.09
N VAL A 24 -2.88 1.64 -12.83
CA VAL A 24 -2.98 3.01 -13.37
C VAL A 24 -4.03 3.01 -14.47
N VAL A 25 -5.06 3.84 -14.32
CA VAL A 25 -6.19 3.94 -15.27
C VAL A 25 -6.25 5.29 -15.98
N ALA A 26 -5.52 6.28 -15.50
CA ALA A 26 -5.31 7.55 -16.18
C ALA A 26 -4.03 8.20 -15.69
N SER A 27 -3.37 8.99 -16.53
CA SER A 27 -2.16 9.71 -16.16
C SER A 27 -1.98 10.99 -16.99
N THR A 28 -1.18 11.90 -16.45
CA THR A 28 -0.58 13.02 -17.19
C THR A 28 0.90 13.08 -16.84
N GLU A 29 1.72 13.53 -17.79
CA GLU A 29 3.17 13.61 -17.63
C GLU A 29 3.71 14.97 -18.13
N GLU A 30 4.71 15.49 -17.43
CA GLU A 30 5.56 16.60 -17.86
C GLU A 30 7.03 16.17 -17.78
N LYS A 31 7.71 16.09 -18.93
CA LYS A 31 9.03 15.48 -19.07
C LYS A 31 10.13 16.30 -18.41
N GLU A 32 10.00 17.62 -18.44
CA GLU A 32 10.97 18.54 -17.83
C GLU A 32 10.70 18.79 -16.34
N GLY A 33 9.62 18.19 -15.82
CA GLY A 33 9.15 18.38 -14.46
C GLY A 33 8.47 19.73 -14.26
N THR A 34 7.48 19.74 -13.38
CA THR A 34 6.72 20.94 -13.03
C THR A 34 6.42 20.97 -11.55
N ARG A 35 6.01 22.13 -11.04
CA ARG A 35 5.56 22.29 -9.66
C ARG A 35 4.07 22.04 -9.48
N ARG A 36 3.32 21.98 -10.58
CA ARG A 36 1.88 21.73 -10.57
C ARG A 36 1.48 20.82 -11.71
N LEU A 37 0.73 19.76 -11.39
CA LEU A 37 0.05 18.90 -12.34
C LEU A 37 -1.44 18.87 -12.03
N SER A 38 -2.25 18.76 -13.08
CA SER A 38 -3.70 18.55 -12.98
C SER A 38 -4.14 17.49 -13.98
N LEU A 39 -5.03 16.62 -13.56
CA LEU A 39 -5.60 15.56 -14.38
C LEU A 39 -7.11 15.55 -14.19
N LYS A 40 -7.85 15.67 -15.30
CA LYS A 40 -9.30 15.52 -15.34
C LYS A 40 -9.64 14.42 -16.34
N THR A 41 -10.43 13.44 -15.91
CA THR A 41 -10.78 12.29 -16.74
C THR A 41 -12.13 11.69 -16.35
N SER A 42 -12.75 10.99 -17.29
CA SER A 42 -13.95 10.20 -17.04
C SER A 42 -13.59 8.72 -16.96
N LEU A 43 -13.89 8.08 -15.83
CA LEU A 43 -13.64 6.66 -15.62
C LEU A 43 -14.95 5.86 -15.62
N LYS A 44 -14.91 4.69 -16.26
CA LYS A 44 -15.98 3.70 -16.17
C LYS A 44 -15.77 2.85 -14.91
N ILE A 45 -16.72 2.90 -13.98
CA ILE A 45 -16.71 2.10 -12.75
C ILE A 45 -17.87 1.12 -12.84
N GLU A 46 -17.56 -0.17 -12.99
CA GLU A 46 -18.54 -1.24 -13.23
C GLU A 46 -18.98 -1.97 -11.94
N GLY A 47 -18.32 -1.69 -10.82
CA GLY A 47 -18.61 -2.30 -9.53
C GLY A 47 -17.88 -1.61 -8.40
N HIS A 48 -17.96 -2.20 -7.20
CA HIS A 48 -17.21 -1.70 -6.05
C HIS A 48 -15.73 -1.57 -6.37
N SER A 49 -15.13 -0.46 -5.96
CA SER A 49 -13.76 -0.14 -6.30
C SER A 49 -13.17 0.82 -5.29
N TRP A 50 -11.86 1.05 -5.37
CA TRP A 50 -11.23 2.22 -4.78
C TRP A 50 -10.39 2.94 -5.83
N LEU A 51 -10.25 4.24 -5.66
CA LEU A 51 -9.37 5.10 -6.44
C LEU A 51 -8.37 5.79 -5.54
N ALA A 52 -7.14 6.01 -6.02
CA ALA A 52 -6.19 6.91 -5.40
C ALA A 52 -5.50 7.75 -6.47
N ALA A 53 -5.13 8.98 -6.14
CA ALA A 53 -4.22 9.75 -6.97
C ALA A 53 -2.80 9.61 -6.42
N ARG A 54 -1.81 9.53 -7.30
CA ARG A 54 -0.39 9.46 -6.92
C ARG A 54 0.48 10.24 -7.88
N CYS A 55 1.56 10.83 -7.38
CA CYS A 55 2.50 11.59 -8.19
C CYS A 55 3.94 11.27 -7.81
N ALA A 56 4.85 11.39 -8.76
CA ALA A 56 6.27 11.09 -8.56
C ALA A 56 7.19 11.84 -9.54
N GLY A 57 8.49 11.66 -9.34
CA GLY A 57 9.53 11.99 -10.31
C GLY A 57 9.47 11.16 -11.61
N PRO A 58 10.43 11.34 -12.53
CA PRO A 58 10.46 10.69 -13.83
C PRO A 58 10.39 9.17 -13.70
N ASN A 59 9.67 8.49 -14.59
CA ASN A 59 9.52 7.02 -14.59
C ASN A 59 8.99 6.43 -13.26
N TYR A 60 8.34 7.23 -12.41
CA TYR A 60 8.00 6.84 -11.04
C TYR A 60 9.23 6.40 -10.21
N THR A 61 10.41 6.86 -10.62
CA THR A 61 11.68 6.62 -9.95
C THR A 61 12.05 7.82 -9.07
N SER A 62 13.02 7.58 -8.19
CA SER A 62 13.49 8.62 -7.30
C SER A 62 14.28 9.69 -8.03
N ILE A 63 13.73 10.90 -8.18
CA ILE A 63 14.59 12.08 -8.06
C ILE A 63 15.14 12.00 -6.63
N PRO A 64 16.46 11.85 -6.46
CA PRO A 64 17.04 11.67 -5.14
C PRO A 64 16.69 12.87 -4.29
N HIS A 65 15.86 12.67 -3.27
CA HIS A 65 15.72 13.66 -2.21
C HIS A 65 17.07 13.76 -1.49
N HIS A 66 17.43 14.96 -1.03
CA HIS A 66 18.63 15.18 -0.22
C HIS A 66 18.43 14.70 1.22
N ASP A 67 17.88 13.49 1.42
CA ASP A 67 17.87 12.79 2.70
C ASP A 67 18.97 11.71 2.74
N GLY A 68 19.20 11.13 3.93
CA GLY A 68 20.22 10.08 4.11
C GLY A 68 19.93 8.78 3.34
N TRP A 69 18.74 8.63 2.76
CA TRP A 69 18.28 7.43 2.07
C TRP A 69 18.20 7.62 0.55
N ARG A 70 18.36 8.86 0.06
CA ARG A 70 18.24 9.27 -1.35
C ARG A 70 16.93 8.79 -1.98
N ARG A 71 15.85 8.77 -1.20
CA ARG A 71 14.56 8.25 -1.66
C ARG A 71 13.96 9.15 -2.71
N GLY A 72 13.05 8.56 -3.48
CA GLY A 72 12.27 9.29 -4.46
C GLY A 72 11.24 10.19 -3.85
N ILE A 73 11.07 11.35 -4.47
CA ILE A 73 9.94 12.21 -4.20
C ILE A 73 8.72 11.58 -4.84
N MET A 74 7.80 11.13 -4.00
CA MET A 74 6.51 10.58 -4.38
C MET A 74 5.49 10.92 -3.32
N ALA A 75 4.25 11.09 -3.74
CA ALA A 75 3.11 11.27 -2.85
C ALA A 75 1.90 10.54 -3.40
N HIS A 76 0.97 10.18 -2.52
CA HIS A 76 -0.32 9.63 -2.92
C HIS A 76 -1.40 10.11 -1.95
N THR A 77 -2.63 10.13 -2.41
CA THR A 77 -3.79 10.38 -1.54
C THR A 77 -4.11 9.12 -0.73
N SER A 78 -4.95 9.28 0.30
CA SER A 78 -5.71 8.13 0.79
C SER A 78 -6.66 7.63 -0.32
N PRO A 79 -7.00 6.32 -0.33
CA PRO A 79 -7.96 5.80 -1.28
C PRO A 79 -9.36 6.35 -1.01
N ILE A 80 -10.10 6.64 -2.08
CA ILE A 80 -11.53 6.91 -2.07
C ILE A 80 -12.24 5.62 -2.45
N TYR A 81 -13.08 5.11 -1.54
CA TYR A 81 -13.85 3.90 -1.75
C TYR A 81 -15.18 4.21 -2.44
N ILE A 82 -15.53 3.40 -3.43
CA ILE A 82 -16.70 3.59 -4.29
C ILE A 82 -17.63 2.39 -4.13
N ALA A 83 -18.84 2.67 -3.65
CA ALA A 83 -19.89 1.67 -3.52
C ALA A 83 -20.86 1.73 -4.72
N CYS A 84 -21.11 0.60 -5.39
CA CYS A 84 -22.05 0.50 -6.50
C CYS A 84 -23.21 -0.41 -6.12
N GLY A 85 -24.44 0.11 -6.10
CA GLY A 85 -25.65 -0.70 -5.91
C GLY A 85 -25.85 -1.28 -4.50
N GLY A 86 -25.12 -0.80 -3.47
CA GLY A 86 -25.27 -1.29 -2.10
C GLY A 86 -24.11 -0.91 -1.18
N ALA A 87 -23.99 -1.62 -0.06
CA ALA A 87 -22.87 -1.46 0.87
C ALA A 87 -21.55 -1.84 0.20
N TYR A 88 -20.50 -1.05 0.44
CA TYR A 88 -19.19 -1.32 -0.12
C TYR A 88 -18.67 -2.69 0.30
N HIS A 89 -18.25 -3.49 -0.69
CA HIS A 89 -17.48 -4.70 -0.45
C HIS A 89 -16.47 -4.87 -1.59
N LEU A 90 -15.26 -5.29 -1.24
CA LEU A 90 -14.24 -5.68 -2.21
C LEU A 90 -13.41 -6.81 -1.60
N PHE A 91 -13.21 -7.87 -2.36
CA PHE A 91 -12.35 -8.98 -1.99
C PHE A 91 -11.74 -9.58 -3.25
N ASP A 92 -10.45 -9.85 -3.22
CA ASP A 92 -9.70 -10.44 -4.31
C ASP A 92 -8.89 -11.60 -3.73
N VAL A 93 -9.15 -12.81 -4.24
CA VAL A 93 -8.59 -14.05 -3.71
C VAL A 93 -7.10 -14.17 -3.99
N ASP A 94 -6.63 -13.68 -5.15
CA ASP A 94 -5.22 -13.73 -5.53
C ASP A 94 -4.40 -12.79 -4.63
N ASN A 95 -4.92 -11.61 -4.35
CA ASN A 95 -4.34 -10.68 -3.38
C ASN A 95 -4.34 -11.28 -1.97
N ALA A 96 -5.39 -11.99 -1.56
CA ALA A 96 -5.43 -12.66 -0.26
C ALA A 96 -4.33 -13.73 -0.15
N HIS A 97 -4.19 -14.61 -1.15
CA HIS A 97 -3.12 -15.61 -1.19
C HIS A 97 -1.72 -14.98 -1.22
N TYR A 98 -1.56 -13.88 -1.95
CA TYR A 98 -0.30 -13.15 -1.98
C TYR A 98 0.04 -12.55 -0.61
N MET A 99 -0.94 -11.94 0.07
CA MET A 99 -0.77 -11.43 1.44
C MET A 99 -0.38 -12.54 2.42
N LEU A 100 -1.03 -13.71 2.34
CA LEU A 100 -0.65 -14.89 3.15
C LEU A 100 0.81 -15.30 2.89
N SER A 101 1.24 -15.32 1.63
CA SER A 101 2.63 -15.63 1.27
C SER A 101 3.62 -14.63 1.87
N LEU A 102 3.29 -13.33 1.86
CA LEU A 102 4.12 -12.30 2.50
C LEU A 102 4.18 -12.47 4.02
N ILE A 103 3.06 -12.82 4.65
CA ILE A 103 2.97 -13.05 6.09
C ILE A 103 3.83 -14.25 6.50
N GLU A 104 3.73 -15.37 5.77
CA GLU A 104 4.56 -16.55 5.99
C GLU A 104 6.05 -16.25 5.81
N GLY A 105 6.40 -15.48 4.78
CA GLY A 105 7.77 -15.01 4.56
C GLY A 105 8.29 -14.16 5.72
N GLY A 106 7.47 -13.25 6.25
CA GLY A 106 7.80 -12.43 7.41
C GLY A 106 8.02 -13.26 8.69
N LEU A 107 7.14 -14.22 8.96
CA LEU A 107 7.31 -15.16 10.08
C LEU A 107 8.59 -15.99 9.92
N SER A 108 8.87 -16.50 8.73
CA SER A 108 10.10 -17.25 8.43
C SER A 108 11.35 -16.39 8.68
N TYR A 109 11.33 -15.13 8.25
CA TYR A 109 12.42 -14.18 8.51
C TYR A 109 12.65 -13.97 10.02
N ILE A 110 11.59 -13.73 10.79
CA ILE A 110 11.69 -13.56 12.24
C ILE A 110 12.35 -14.79 12.87
N ARG A 111 11.85 -15.99 12.54
CA ARG A 111 12.28 -17.25 13.15
C ARG A 111 13.70 -17.67 12.78
N GLN A 112 14.15 -17.35 11.57
CA GLN A 112 15.35 -17.98 10.99
C GLN A 112 16.48 -17.02 10.67
N ARG A 113 16.21 -15.71 10.53
CA ARG A 113 17.19 -14.74 10.01
C ARG A 113 17.34 -13.48 10.84
N SER A 114 16.29 -13.04 11.52
CA SER A 114 16.34 -11.79 12.25
C SER A 114 17.31 -11.86 13.43
N TYR A 115 18.11 -10.82 13.61
CA TYR A 115 19.03 -10.74 14.75
C TYR A 115 18.23 -10.61 16.05
N GLN A 116 18.59 -11.42 17.03
CA GLN A 116 17.95 -11.39 18.34
C GLN A 116 18.88 -10.81 19.39
N HIS A 117 18.31 -9.92 20.19
CA HIS A 117 18.95 -9.53 21.45
C HIS A 117 18.91 -10.71 22.43
N LYS A 118 19.91 -10.77 23.31
CA LYS A 118 19.87 -11.72 24.41
C LYS A 118 18.63 -11.41 25.27
N PRO A 119 17.89 -12.43 25.76
CA PRO A 119 16.78 -12.21 26.68
C PRO A 119 17.19 -11.29 27.83
N GLY A 120 16.36 -10.29 28.13
CA GLY A 120 16.62 -9.29 29.18
C GLY A 120 17.62 -8.18 28.81
N THR A 121 18.16 -8.15 27.59
CA THR A 121 19.08 -7.08 27.12
C THR A 121 18.43 -6.06 26.19
N THR A 122 17.17 -6.28 25.81
CA THR A 122 16.42 -5.38 24.93
C THR A 122 16.14 -4.07 25.66
N THR A 123 16.57 -2.94 25.07
CA THR A 123 16.41 -1.61 25.66
C THR A 123 15.07 -0.94 25.32
N HIS A 124 14.32 -1.50 24.36
CA HIS A 124 12.95 -1.09 24.07
C HIS A 124 11.99 -2.08 24.75
N HIS A 125 11.08 -1.57 25.57
CA HIS A 125 10.13 -2.39 26.31
C HIS A 125 8.78 -2.43 25.58
N HIS A 126 8.38 -3.61 25.14
CA HIS A 126 7.04 -3.87 24.58
C HIS A 126 6.06 -4.48 25.61
N GLY A 127 6.46 -4.52 26.89
CA GLY A 127 5.61 -4.97 28.00
C GLY A 127 5.30 -6.47 28.04
N MET A 128 6.04 -7.31 27.28
CA MET A 128 5.91 -8.77 27.32
C MET A 128 7.27 -9.41 27.55
N ASP A 129 7.30 -10.57 28.21
CA ASP A 129 8.54 -11.31 28.49
C ASP A 129 9.08 -12.02 27.24
N ASP A 130 8.18 -12.52 26.39
CA ASP A 130 8.53 -13.20 25.14
C ASP A 130 8.54 -12.21 23.97
N HIS A 131 9.75 -11.79 23.59
CA HIS A 131 9.98 -10.90 22.46
C HIS A 131 9.61 -11.54 21.13
N TYR A 132 9.83 -12.84 20.96
CA TYR A 132 9.50 -13.55 19.73
C TYR A 132 7.98 -13.63 19.54
N ALA A 133 7.25 -14.01 20.58
CA ALA A 133 5.80 -14.02 20.53
C ALA A 133 5.23 -12.63 20.23
N PHE A 134 5.82 -11.57 20.79
CA PHE A 134 5.44 -10.21 20.49
C PHE A 134 5.64 -9.85 19.00
N LEU A 135 6.80 -10.19 18.42
CA LEU A 135 7.09 -9.92 17.01
C LEU A 135 6.21 -10.74 16.05
N GLU A 136 5.91 -12.00 16.38
CA GLU A 136 5.07 -12.87 15.55
C GLU A 136 3.58 -12.54 15.62
N ARG A 137 3.11 -11.94 16.72
CA ARG A 137 1.68 -11.74 16.99
C ARG A 137 0.94 -11.00 15.86
N PRO A 138 1.41 -9.83 15.36
CA PRO A 138 0.71 -9.11 14.29
C PRO A 138 0.57 -9.93 13.00
N TYR A 139 1.55 -10.78 12.70
CA TYR A 139 1.51 -11.65 11.52
C TYR A 139 0.45 -12.74 11.68
N LYS A 140 0.35 -13.35 12.86
CA LYS A 140 -0.68 -14.35 13.17
C LYS A 140 -2.08 -13.74 13.14
N GLU A 141 -2.25 -12.57 13.75
CA GLU A 141 -3.53 -11.83 13.73
C GLU A 141 -3.95 -11.47 12.29
N ALA A 142 -3.01 -11.04 11.45
CA ALA A 142 -3.28 -10.74 10.04
C ALA A 142 -3.67 -12.00 9.25
N MET A 143 -2.97 -13.12 9.48
CA MET A 143 -3.26 -14.41 8.84
C MET A 143 -4.66 -14.90 9.22
N ASP A 144 -5.00 -14.87 10.51
CA ASP A 144 -6.32 -15.25 11.01
C ASP A 144 -7.42 -14.37 10.42
N ALA A 145 -7.20 -13.05 10.33
CA ALA A 145 -8.17 -12.13 9.73
C ALA A 145 -8.44 -12.43 8.25
N ILE A 146 -7.40 -12.80 7.48
CA ILE A 146 -7.54 -13.19 6.08
C ILE A 146 -8.30 -14.51 5.96
N HIS A 147 -7.92 -15.54 6.72
CA HIS A 147 -8.62 -16.83 6.71
C HIS A 147 -10.08 -16.71 7.14
N GLN A 148 -10.39 -15.94 8.19
CA GLN A 148 -11.77 -15.65 8.60
C GLN A 148 -12.56 -14.98 7.48
N ARG A 149 -11.94 -14.04 6.75
CA ARG A 149 -12.59 -13.38 5.61
C ARG A 149 -12.85 -14.36 4.47
N MET A 150 -11.90 -15.23 4.14
CA MET A 150 -12.06 -16.26 3.11
C MET A 150 -13.14 -17.28 3.49
N HIS A 151 -13.16 -17.72 4.76
CA HIS A 151 -14.18 -18.61 5.31
C HIS A 151 -15.59 -18.02 5.18
N HIS A 152 -15.78 -16.76 5.59
CA HIS A 152 -17.08 -16.07 5.47
C HIS A 152 -17.56 -15.93 4.02
N LEU A 153 -16.64 -15.93 3.04
CA LEU A 153 -16.95 -15.85 1.62
C LEU A 153 -17.07 -17.23 0.95
N GLY A 154 -16.94 -18.33 1.70
CA GLY A 154 -17.00 -19.70 1.16
C GLY A 154 -15.81 -20.08 0.28
N ILE A 155 -14.67 -19.39 0.42
CA ILE A 155 -13.47 -19.62 -0.37
C ILE A 155 -12.58 -20.67 0.32
N PRO A 156 -12.17 -21.76 -0.37
CA PRO A 156 -11.20 -22.72 0.17
C PRO A 156 -9.86 -22.04 0.50
N HIS A 157 -9.28 -22.36 1.67
CA HIS A 157 -8.03 -21.80 2.17
C HIS A 157 -7.29 -22.75 3.10
#